data_AF-F0JAC3-F1
#
_entry.id   AF-F0JAC3-F1
#
_cell.length_a   1.000
_cell.length_b   1.000
_cell.length_c   1.000
_cell.angle_alpha   90.00
_cell.angle_beta   90.00
_cell.angle_gamma   90.00
#
_symmetry.space_group_name_H-M   'P 1'
#
loop_
_entity.id
_entity.type
_entity.pdbx_description
1 polymer ?
#
loop_
_entity_poly.entity_id
_entity_poly.type
_entity_poly.pdbx_seq_one_letter_code
_entity_poly.pdbx_strand_id
1 'polypeptide(L)'
;MGEQGPLCVNVHATNATTENLSRHDMLHWVNDCLRTNYTKIEELCSGAAYCQFMDMLFPGSVSLRKVKFKTNLEHEYIQNFKLLQASFKKVGVDKNIPVDRLIKGRFQDNFEFVQWFKKFFDANYDGRHYDPV
;
A
#
# COMPACT_ATOMS: atom_id res chain seq x y z
N MET A 1 3.32 22.39 -23.84
CA MET A 1 2.96 21.97 -22.47
C MET A 1 3.59 20.60 -22.29
N GLY A 2 4.72 20.52 -21.56
CA GLY A 2 5.40 19.24 -21.37
C GLY A 2 4.55 18.35 -20.49
N GLU A 3 4.19 17.16 -20.96
CA GLU A 3 3.57 16.15 -20.11
C GLU A 3 4.57 15.81 -19.00
N GLN A 4 4.30 16.29 -17.78
CA GLN A 4 5.03 15.80 -16.61
C GLN A 4 4.71 14.31 -16.51
N GLY A 5 5.75 13.48 -16.65
CA GLY A 5 5.64 12.03 -16.48
C GLY A 5 5.15 11.65 -15.08
N PRO A 6 4.89 10.36 -14.84
CA PRO A 6 4.45 9.88 -13.53
C PRO A 6 5.43 10.31 -12.44
N LEU A 7 4.90 10.68 -11.27
CA LEU A 7 5.70 11.05 -10.09
C LEU A 7 6.35 9.83 -9.44
N CYS A 8 5.81 8.63 -9.67
CA CYS A 8 6.34 7.38 -9.17
C CYS A 8 7.10 6.57 -10.22
N VAL A 9 8.00 5.70 -9.75
CA VAL A 9 8.57 4.59 -10.49
C VAL A 9 7.59 3.41 -10.43
N ASN A 10 6.97 3.07 -11.56
CA ASN A 10 6.11 1.89 -11.66
C ASN A 10 6.95 0.61 -11.66
N VAL A 11 6.41 -0.46 -11.06
CA VAL A 11 7.05 -1.78 -11.01
C VAL A 11 6.15 -2.83 -11.64
N HIS A 12 6.73 -3.60 -12.55
CA HIS A 12 6.06 -4.71 -13.22
C HIS A 12 6.63 -6.04 -12.73
N ALA A 13 5.82 -7.09 -12.78
CA ALA A 13 6.30 -8.45 -12.57
C ALA A 13 7.14 -8.88 -13.78
N THR A 14 8.40 -8.47 -13.83
CA THR A 14 9.41 -9.09 -14.70
C THR A 14 10.09 -10.20 -13.90
N ASN A 15 10.46 -11.31 -14.54
CA ASN A 15 11.17 -12.46 -13.94
C ASN A 15 12.56 -12.12 -13.32
N ALA A 16 12.89 -10.83 -13.17
CA ALA A 16 14.11 -10.37 -12.53
C ALA A 16 13.97 -10.44 -10.98
N THR A 17 14.83 -11.29 -10.43
CA THR A 17 15.31 -11.56 -9.07
C THR A 17 15.15 -10.51 -7.94
N THR A 18 14.00 -9.85 -7.75
CA THR A 18 13.67 -9.34 -6.40
C THR A 18 13.03 -10.48 -5.62
N GLU A 19 13.75 -11.03 -4.65
CA GLU A 19 13.25 -12.11 -3.80
C GLU A 19 11.94 -11.68 -3.13
N ASN A 20 10.90 -12.50 -3.29
CA ASN A 20 9.62 -12.27 -2.61
C ASN A 20 9.81 -12.58 -1.13
N LEU A 21 9.38 -11.66 -0.25
CA LEU A 21 9.50 -11.87 1.19
C LEU A 21 8.59 -13.01 1.66
N SER A 22 8.97 -13.69 2.75
CA SER A 22 8.03 -14.59 3.41
C SER A 22 6.88 -13.81 4.04
N ARG A 23 5.77 -14.47 4.40
CA ARG A 23 4.66 -13.81 5.11
C ARG A 23 5.10 -13.19 6.45
N HIS A 24 6.08 -13.79 7.13
CA HIS A 24 6.56 -13.29 8.42
C HIS A 24 7.40 -12.04 8.22
N ASP A 25 8.32 -12.05 7.26
CA ASP A 25 9.16 -10.89 6.96
C ASP A 25 8.33 -9.73 6.42
N MET A 26 7.27 -10.04 5.64
CA MET A 26 6.33 -9.03 5.16
C MET A 26 5.59 -8.34 6.31
N LEU A 27 5.08 -9.11 7.28
CA LEU A 27 4.43 -8.54 8.46
C LEU A 27 5.41 -7.74 9.33
N HIS A 28 6.63 -8.25 9.52
CA HIS A 28 7.69 -7.56 10.24
C HIS A 28 7.98 -6.21 9.60
N TRP A 29 8.17 -6.18 8.28
CA TRP A 29 8.38 -4.94 7.53
C TRP A 29 7.24 -3.94 7.71
N VAL A 30 5.98 -4.36 7.56
CA VAL A 30 4.84 -3.45 7.74
C VAL A 30 4.79 -2.89 9.15
N ASN A 31 4.95 -3.77 10.16
CA ASN A 31 4.89 -3.39 11.56
C ASN A 31 6.02 -2.44 11.96
N ASP A 32 7.25 -2.66 11.48
CA ASP A 32 8.38 -1.78 11.75
C ASP A 32 8.18 -0.40 11.12
N CYS A 33 7.76 -0.35 9.85
CA CYS A 33 7.60 0.92 9.14
C CYS A 33 6.47 1.78 9.72
N LEU A 34 5.35 1.16 10.13
CA LEU A 34 4.15 1.87 10.53
C LEU A 34 3.87 1.84 12.04
N ARG A 35 4.75 1.21 12.83
CA ARG A 35 4.56 0.96 14.28
C ARG A 35 3.20 0.29 14.58
N THR A 36 2.87 -0.74 13.80
CA THR A 36 1.64 -1.53 13.94
C THR A 36 1.91 -2.90 14.57
N ASN A 37 0.86 -3.67 14.85
CA ASN A 37 0.94 -5.02 15.43
C ASN A 37 0.12 -6.04 14.62
N TYR A 38 0.20 -6.00 13.29
CA TYR A 38 -0.47 -6.98 12.45
C TYR A 38 0.10 -8.37 12.68
N THR A 39 -0.78 -9.35 12.82
CA THR A 39 -0.45 -10.76 13.04
C THR A 39 -0.73 -11.64 11.82
N LYS A 40 -1.54 -11.12 10.88
CA LYS A 40 -2.00 -11.80 9.67
C LYS A 40 -1.97 -10.84 8.49
N ILE A 41 -1.60 -11.36 7.31
CA ILE A 41 -1.55 -10.58 6.06
C ILE A 41 -2.95 -10.07 5.69
N GLU A 42 -3.98 -10.85 6.02
CA GLU A 42 -5.38 -10.55 5.82
C GLU A 42 -5.81 -9.23 6.48
N GLU A 43 -5.16 -8.79 7.56
CA GLU A 43 -5.49 -7.53 8.25
C GLU A 43 -5.18 -6.28 7.40
N LEU A 44 -4.34 -6.43 6.37
CA LEU A 44 -4.08 -5.39 5.37
C LEU A 44 -5.32 -5.11 4.48
N CYS A 45 -6.35 -5.95 4.54
CA CYS A 45 -7.61 -5.75 3.82
C CYS A 45 -8.35 -4.46 4.22
N SER A 46 -8.00 -3.85 5.36
CA SER A 46 -8.57 -2.58 5.76
C SER A 46 -8.18 -1.42 4.83
N GLY A 47 -7.09 -1.56 4.06
CA GLY A 47 -6.58 -0.50 3.18
C GLY A 47 -5.84 0.64 3.90
N ALA A 48 -5.88 0.69 5.23
CA ALA A 48 -5.32 1.79 6.02
C ALA A 48 -3.79 1.84 5.94
N ALA A 49 -3.11 0.70 6.07
CA ALA A 49 -1.65 0.60 5.98
C ALA A 49 -1.14 1.13 4.63
N TYR A 50 -1.78 0.74 3.53
CA TYR A 50 -1.41 1.22 2.18
C TYR A 50 -1.61 2.73 2.03
N CYS A 51 -2.68 3.28 2.61
CA CYS A 51 -2.89 4.73 2.63
C CYS A 51 -1.76 5.46 3.36
N GLN A 52 -1.31 4.92 4.49
CA GLN A 52 -0.22 5.50 5.28
C GLN A 52 1.13 5.37 4.56
N PHE A 53 1.42 4.23 3.95
CA PHE A 53 2.60 4.08 3.10
C PHE A 53 2.63 5.07 1.93
N MET A 54 1.49 5.34 1.29
CA MET A 54 1.44 6.33 0.21
C MET A 54 1.69 7.75 0.70
N ASP A 55 1.29 8.09 1.93
CA ASP A 55 1.65 9.37 2.54
C ASP A 55 3.15 9.44 2.87
N MET A 56 3.74 8.32 3.32
CA MET A 56 5.18 8.21 3.54
C MET A 56 6.00 8.38 2.25
N LEU A 57 5.63 7.67 1.18
CA LEU A 57 6.31 7.75 -0.13
C LEU A 57 6.07 9.10 -0.81
N PHE A 58 4.81 9.57 -0.81
CA PHE A 58 4.37 10.75 -1.52
C PHE A 58 3.48 11.62 -0.61
N PRO A 59 4.09 12.47 0.24
CA PRO A 59 3.36 13.32 1.17
C PRO A 59 2.29 14.16 0.50
N GLY A 60 1.09 14.15 1.08
CA GLY A 60 -0.07 14.85 0.51
C GLY A 60 -0.72 14.14 -0.70
N SER A 61 -0.28 12.93 -1.06
CA SER A 61 -0.97 12.11 -2.05
C SER A 61 -2.28 11.52 -1.51
N VAL A 62 -2.36 11.27 -0.20
CA VAL A 62 -3.52 10.72 0.51
C VAL A 62 -4.03 11.71 1.56
N SER A 63 -5.35 11.82 1.72
CA SER A 63 -5.97 12.54 2.83
C SER A 63 -6.04 11.65 4.08
N LEU A 64 -4.97 11.53 4.87
CA LEU A 64 -4.93 10.65 6.05
C LEU A 64 -6.05 10.91 7.06
N ARG A 65 -6.51 12.16 7.20
CA ARG A 65 -7.66 12.52 8.07
C ARG A 65 -8.96 11.77 7.71
N LYS A 66 -9.09 11.27 6.47
CA LYS A 66 -10.26 10.51 6.00
C LYS A 66 -10.08 9.00 6.14
N VAL A 67 -8.87 8.54 6.44
CA VAL A 67 -8.56 7.11 6.55
C VAL A 67 -9.15 6.56 7.84
N LYS A 68 -9.82 5.42 7.73
CA LYS A 68 -10.38 4.67 8.86
C LYS A 68 -9.32 3.69 9.35
N PHE A 69 -8.51 4.10 10.33
CA PHE A 69 -7.41 3.28 10.87
C PHE A 69 -7.87 2.16 11.81
N LYS A 70 -9.01 2.35 12.49
CA LYS A 70 -9.56 1.38 13.45
C LYS A 70 -10.99 1.06 13.06
N THR A 71 -11.17 0.00 12.28
CA THR A 71 -12.48 -0.45 11.80
C THR A 71 -12.47 -1.93 11.46
N ASN A 72 -13.64 -2.57 11.58
CA ASN A 72 -13.92 -3.92 11.14
C ASN A 72 -15.07 -3.98 10.12
N LEU A 73 -15.44 -2.84 9.52
CA LEU A 73 -16.59 -2.71 8.64
C LEU A 73 -16.13 -2.67 7.17
N GLU A 74 -16.61 -3.63 6.36
CA GLU A 74 -16.20 -3.77 4.95
C GLU A 74 -16.43 -2.49 4.14
N HIS A 75 -17.52 -1.76 4.39
CA HIS A 75 -17.80 -0.50 3.70
C HIS A 75 -16.79 0.62 4.02
N GLU A 76 -16.15 0.58 5.18
CA GLU A 76 -15.06 1.49 5.55
C GLU A 76 -13.74 1.07 4.89
N TYR A 77 -13.51 -0.23 4.66
CA TYR A 77 -12.37 -0.71 3.87
C TYR A 77 -12.46 -0.21 2.43
N ILE A 78 -13.66 -0.25 1.84
CA ILE A 78 -13.92 0.31 0.50
C ILE A 78 -13.59 1.81 0.46
N GLN A 79 -13.92 2.57 1.51
CA GLN A 79 -13.57 4.00 1.59
C GLN A 79 -12.06 4.21 1.60
N ASN A 80 -11.32 3.43 2.40
CA ASN A 80 -9.85 3.47 2.41
C ASN A 80 -9.26 3.13 1.04
N PHE A 81 -9.73 2.07 0.37
CA PHE A 81 -9.24 1.72 -0.96
C PHE A 81 -9.57 2.76 -2.03
N LYS A 82 -10.69 3.49 -1.92
CA LYS A 82 -10.97 4.64 -2.80
C LYS A 82 -9.98 5.78 -2.58
N LEU A 83 -9.55 6.04 -1.35
CA LEU A 83 -8.48 7.00 -1.07
C LEU A 83 -7.15 6.54 -1.68
N LEU A 84 -6.83 5.25 -1.55
CA LEU A 84 -5.64 4.66 -2.15
C LEU A 84 -5.64 4.77 -3.69
N GLN A 85 -6.75 4.42 -4.34
CA GLN A 85 -6.92 4.57 -5.79
C GLN A 85 -6.75 6.03 -6.25
N ALA A 86 -7.30 6.99 -5.49
CA ALA A 86 -7.13 8.39 -5.80
C ALA A 86 -5.66 8.84 -5.69
N SER A 87 -4.92 8.34 -4.69
CA SER A 87 -3.48 8.59 -4.56
C SER A 87 -2.67 7.95 -5.68
N PHE A 88 -2.95 6.68 -6.03
CA PHE A 88 -2.33 5.99 -7.16
C PHE A 88 -2.48 6.79 -8.46
N LYS A 89 -3.71 7.22 -8.76
CA LYS A 89 -3.98 8.08 -9.92
C LYS A 89 -3.21 9.40 -9.86
N LYS A 90 -3.14 10.04 -8.68
CA LYS A 90 -2.48 11.33 -8.49
C LYS A 90 -0.97 11.25 -8.75
N VAL A 91 -0.32 10.16 -8.38
CA VAL A 91 1.15 10.00 -8.55
C VAL A 91 1.53 9.21 -9.81
N GLY A 92 0.54 8.68 -10.55
CA GLY A 92 0.76 8.00 -11.82
C GLY A 92 1.09 6.51 -11.70
N VAL A 93 0.57 5.84 -10.66
CA VAL A 93 0.67 4.38 -10.53
C VAL A 93 -0.28 3.70 -11.52
N ASP A 94 0.24 2.76 -12.31
CA ASP A 94 -0.52 2.02 -13.33
C ASP A 94 -1.19 0.74 -12.80
N LYS A 95 -0.78 0.28 -11.61
CA LYS A 95 -1.30 -0.94 -10.99
C LYS A 95 -2.78 -0.78 -10.62
N ASN A 96 -3.60 -1.65 -11.19
CA ASN A 96 -4.98 -1.82 -10.77
C ASN A 96 -5.06 -2.49 -9.39
N ILE A 97 -5.82 -1.90 -8.48
CA ILE A 97 -6.09 -2.43 -7.14
C ILE A 97 -7.34 -3.32 -7.20
N PRO A 98 -7.24 -4.64 -6.92
CA PRO A 98 -8.40 -5.55 -6.95
C PRO A 98 -9.24 -5.43 -5.66
N VAL A 99 -9.86 -4.26 -5.44
CA VAL A 99 -10.55 -3.87 -4.20
C VAL A 99 -11.52 -4.96 -3.72
N ASP A 100 -12.41 -5.43 -4.60
CA ASP A 100 -13.45 -6.42 -4.26
C ASP A 100 -12.88 -7.75 -3.72
N ARG A 101 -11.63 -8.08 -4.08
CA ARG A 101 -10.94 -9.28 -3.60
C ARG A 101 -10.21 -9.02 -2.30
N LEU A 102 -9.55 -7.87 -2.18
CA LEU A 102 -8.77 -7.49 -1.01
C LEU A 102 -9.65 -7.33 0.23
N ILE A 103 -10.76 -6.59 0.11
CA ILE A 103 -11.66 -6.30 1.25
C ILE A 103 -12.29 -7.55 1.87
N LYS A 104 -12.30 -8.69 1.16
CA LYS A 104 -12.76 -9.97 1.69
C LYS A 104 -11.76 -10.65 2.63
N GLY A 105 -10.59 -10.05 2.84
CA GLY A 105 -9.57 -10.57 3.75
C GLY A 105 -9.02 -11.93 3.31
N ARG A 106 -9.03 -12.26 2.02
CA ARG A 106 -8.46 -13.53 1.54
C ARG A 106 -6.94 -13.44 1.53
N PHE A 107 -6.27 -14.42 2.14
CA PHE A 107 -4.81 -14.45 2.26
C PHE A 107 -4.10 -14.30 0.92
N GLN A 108 -4.48 -15.11 -0.08
CA GLN A 108 -3.78 -15.14 -1.37
C GLN A 108 -3.83 -13.79 -2.10
N ASP A 109 -5.01 -13.17 -2.19
CA ASP A 109 -5.18 -11.87 -2.84
C ASP A 109 -4.39 -10.77 -2.11
N ASN A 110 -4.47 -10.74 -0.77
CA ASN A 110 -3.76 -9.74 0.03
C ASN A 110 -2.25 -9.95 -0.02
N PHE A 111 -1.78 -11.21 -0.03
CA PHE A 111 -0.37 -11.52 -0.10
C PHE A 111 0.23 -11.18 -1.46
N GLU A 112 -0.47 -11.46 -2.56
CA GLU A 112 -0.04 -11.03 -3.90
C GLU A 112 0.08 -9.50 -3.99
N PHE A 113 -0.91 -8.78 -3.47
CA PHE A 113 -0.93 -7.33 -3.53
C PHE A 113 0.19 -6.70 -2.69
N VAL A 114 0.42 -7.17 -1.46
CA VAL A 114 1.48 -6.62 -0.60
C VAL A 114 2.88 -6.95 -1.13
N GLN A 115 3.09 -8.09 -1.80
CA GLN A 115 4.36 -8.39 -2.48
C GLN A 115 4.67 -7.38 -3.58
N TRP A 116 3.67 -7.07 -4.41
CA TRP A 116 3.82 -6.01 -5.41
C TRP A 116 4.05 -4.65 -4.74
N PHE A 117 3.28 -4.34 -3.69
CA PHE A 117 3.37 -3.06 -2.99
C PHE A 117 4.75 -2.88 -2.33
N LYS A 118 5.36 -3.93 -1.79
CA LYS A 118 6.73 -3.88 -1.26
C LYS A 118 7.75 -3.50 -2.32
N LYS A 119 7.68 -4.10 -3.51
CA LYS A 119 8.56 -3.74 -4.63
C LYS A 119 8.35 -2.30 -5.07
N PHE A 120 7.09 -1.87 -5.09
CA PHE A 120 6.74 -0.48 -5.39
C PHE A 120 7.32 0.48 -4.34
N PHE A 121 7.20 0.13 -3.06
CA PHE A 121 7.78 0.90 -1.96
C PHE A 121 9.30 1.02 -2.10
N ASP A 122 10.01 -0.10 -2.33
CA ASP A 122 11.47 -0.10 -2.47
C ASP A 122 11.97 0.72 -3.66
N ALA A 123 11.20 0.75 -4.75
CA ALA A 123 11.54 1.53 -5.93
C ALA A 123 11.33 3.05 -5.75
N ASN A 124 10.54 3.47 -4.76
CA ASN A 124 10.11 4.87 -4.59
C ASN A 124 10.54 5.49 -3.27
N TYR A 125 10.93 4.71 -2.26
CA TYR A 125 11.34 5.23 -0.97
C TYR A 125 12.73 5.84 -1.05
N ASP A 126 12.86 7.10 -0.64
CA ASP A 126 14.10 7.88 -0.70
C ASP A 126 14.85 7.93 0.64
N GLY A 127 14.42 7.14 1.63
CA GLY A 127 15.05 7.08 2.95
C GLY A 127 14.65 8.22 3.90
N ARG A 128 13.67 9.07 3.54
CA ARG A 128 13.21 10.16 4.41
C ARG A 128 12.68 9.66 5.75
N HIS A 129 12.88 10.44 6.80
CA HIS A 129 12.26 10.16 8.09
C HIS A 129 10.73 10.34 8.02
N TYR A 130 9.99 9.39 8.61
CA TYR A 130 8.54 9.43 8.73
C TYR A 130 8.13 8.99 10.13
N ASP A 131 7.26 9.77 10.81
CA ASP A 131 6.66 9.37 12.09
C ASP A 131 5.22 8.89 11.85
N PRO A 132 4.93 7.59 12.04
CA PRO A 132 3.61 7.03 11.72
C PRO A 132 2.56 7.17 12.84
N VAL A 133 2.86 7.84 13.96
CA VAL A 133 2.01 7.91 15.17
C VAL A 133 1.35 9.28 15.34
#